data_AF-A0A7Y4NEY3-F1
#
_entry.id   AF-A0A7Y4NEY3-F1
#
_cell.length_a   1.000
_cell.length_b   1.000
_cell.length_c   1.000
_cell.angle_alpha   90.00
_cell.angle_beta   90.00
_cell.angle_gamma   90.00
#
_symmetry.space_group_name_H-M   'P 1'
#
loop_
_entity.id
_entity.type
_entity.pdbx_description
1 polymer ?
#
loop_
_entity_poly.entity_id
_entity_poly.type
_entity_poly.pdbx_seq_one_letter_code
_entity_poly.pdbx_strand_id
1 'polypeptide(L)'
;VRDRTPIALDDLPTSTEEPMQLASTWEFVGWQGGGEGEGSVGHSPETTWADRVVDLDVPAAAPATSEDGVALASAWEFMQQPWQPQAVANIDPAQALLAAASASTDTPVDGPAVTAEQVLSALDTADSQGMVGKVLLAYSAGRFRRAFLLGDSFGLARVGRAWGPGSDRPEVSALKVDLDTPSLFNSALNGPSPSVFSAPQAPQDEAIFSALCGESEHHLLVFPLHSRGQPVAFFVAEHGPAPVDVAMLEELGRIADRAVEICTRLHRFP
;
A
#
# COMPACT_ATOMS: atom_id res chain seq x y z
N VAL A 1 -61.14 2.90 70.23
CA VAL A 1 -60.34 3.55 69.18
C VAL A 1 -59.25 2.56 68.79
N ARG A 2 -59.21 2.13 67.53
CA ARG A 2 -58.44 0.96 67.08
C ARG A 2 -56.97 1.34 66.88
N ASP A 3 -56.10 0.72 67.66
CA ASP A 3 -54.66 0.61 67.41
C ASP A 3 -54.39 -0.16 66.12
N ARG A 4 -53.46 0.34 65.30
CA ARG A 4 -52.78 -0.45 64.26
C ARG A 4 -51.30 -0.08 64.21
N THR A 5 -50.51 -1.13 64.34
CA THR A 5 -49.05 -1.21 64.45
C THR A 5 -48.31 -0.81 63.16
N PRO A 6 -47.03 -0.39 63.25
CA PRO A 6 -46.21 -0.06 62.09
C PRO A 6 -45.89 -1.31 61.25
N ILE A 7 -45.85 -1.16 59.93
CA ILE A 7 -45.54 -2.24 58.98
C ILE A 7 -44.05 -2.57 59.07
N ALA A 8 -43.74 -3.81 59.44
CA ALA A 8 -42.40 -4.37 59.33
C ALA A 8 -42.12 -4.75 57.86
N LEU A 9 -40.96 -4.33 57.35
CA LEU A 9 -40.44 -4.78 56.06
C LEU A 9 -39.99 -6.23 56.18
N ASP A 10 -40.87 -7.16 55.83
CA ASP A 10 -40.53 -8.55 55.52
C ASP A 10 -41.35 -8.95 54.30
N ASP A 11 -40.87 -8.57 53.10
CA ASP A 11 -41.23 -9.20 51.82
C ASP A 11 -40.30 -8.69 50.69
N LEU A 12 -38.99 -8.87 50.89
CA LEU A 12 -38.01 -8.86 49.80
C LEU A 12 -37.22 -10.17 49.89
N PRO A 13 -37.41 -11.13 48.97
CA PRO A 13 -36.52 -12.26 48.91
C PRO A 13 -35.12 -11.76 48.56
N THR A 14 -34.22 -12.01 49.51
CA THR A 14 -32.78 -11.85 49.46
C THR A 14 -32.22 -12.39 48.14
N SER A 15 -31.55 -11.52 47.39
CA SER A 15 -30.69 -11.89 46.27
C SER A 15 -29.57 -12.80 46.77
N THR A 16 -29.72 -14.10 46.53
CA THR A 16 -28.69 -15.11 46.81
C THR A 16 -27.62 -15.04 45.74
N GLU A 17 -26.40 -14.68 46.14
CA GLU A 17 -25.16 -15.01 45.43
C GLU A 17 -25.00 -16.53 45.38
N GLU A 18 -24.91 -17.13 44.19
CA GLU A 18 -24.08 -18.31 43.90
C GLU A 18 -23.96 -18.56 42.38
N PRO A 19 -22.87 -19.20 41.92
CA PRO A 19 -22.22 -18.92 40.65
C PRO A 19 -22.93 -19.54 39.45
N MET A 20 -22.94 -18.79 38.34
CA MET A 20 -23.39 -19.23 37.03
C MET A 20 -22.52 -20.42 36.57
N GLN A 21 -23.03 -21.63 36.82
CA GLN A 21 -22.38 -22.87 36.43
C GLN A 21 -22.39 -22.99 34.90
N LEU A 22 -21.21 -22.85 34.31
CA LEU A 22 -20.94 -23.17 32.91
C LEU A 22 -21.17 -24.67 32.71
N ALA A 23 -22.13 -25.04 31.87
CA ALA A 23 -22.34 -26.41 31.48
C ALA A 23 -21.07 -26.96 30.80
N SER A 24 -20.46 -27.96 31.41
CA SER A 24 -19.49 -28.85 30.78
C SER A 24 -20.09 -30.25 30.74
N THR A 25 -20.43 -30.75 29.56
CA THR A 25 -20.52 -32.19 29.31
C THR A 25 -19.98 -32.49 27.91
N TRP A 26 -18.67 -32.73 27.86
CA TRP A 26 -18.15 -33.72 26.94
C TRP A 26 -18.71 -35.07 27.39
N GLU A 27 -19.74 -35.56 26.71
CA GLU A 27 -20.15 -36.96 26.79
C GLU A 27 -20.19 -37.54 25.39
N PHE A 28 -19.38 -38.58 25.21
CA PHE A 28 -19.09 -39.27 23.97
C PHE A 28 -20.06 -40.45 23.79
N VAL A 29 -20.29 -40.81 22.52
CA VAL A 29 -20.86 -42.06 21.98
C VAL A 29 -22.39 -42.17 21.89
N GLY A 30 -22.87 -42.42 20.66
CA GLY A 30 -24.16 -43.05 20.49
C GLY A 30 -24.74 -43.20 19.07
N TRP A 31 -24.00 -43.15 17.96
CA TRP A 31 -24.59 -43.46 16.65
C TRP A 31 -23.79 -44.53 15.90
N GLN A 32 -24.26 -45.77 16.01
CA GLN A 32 -23.91 -46.89 15.15
C GLN A 32 -25.19 -47.39 14.47
N GLY A 33 -25.10 -47.58 13.15
CA GLY A 33 -26.16 -48.08 12.26
C GLY A 33 -26.79 -46.93 11.48
N GLY A 34 -26.65 -46.77 10.17
CA GLY A 34 -26.47 -47.76 9.10
C GLY A 34 -27.56 -47.45 8.07
N GLY A 35 -27.18 -47.05 6.85
CA GLY A 35 -28.15 -46.74 5.80
C GLY A 35 -27.58 -45.86 4.70
N GLU A 36 -27.36 -46.49 3.55
CA GLU A 36 -26.85 -46.03 2.26
C GLU A 36 -27.30 -44.63 1.80
N GLY A 37 -26.37 -43.89 1.21
CA GLY A 37 -26.62 -42.66 0.47
C GLY A 37 -25.30 -42.03 0.03
N GLU A 38 -24.87 -42.32 -1.19
CA GLU A 38 -23.67 -41.79 -1.83
C GLU A 38 -23.60 -40.25 -1.74
N GLY A 39 -22.67 -39.73 -0.95
CA GLY A 39 -22.27 -38.34 -0.94
C GLY A 39 -20.76 -38.25 -1.18
N SER A 40 -20.36 -38.13 -2.43
CA SER A 40 -18.98 -37.79 -2.80
C SER A 40 -18.63 -36.44 -2.17
N VAL A 41 -17.67 -36.43 -1.24
CA VAL A 41 -17.00 -35.20 -0.78
C VAL A 41 -16.02 -34.80 -1.89
N GLY A 42 -16.52 -34.04 -2.86
CA GLY A 42 -15.70 -33.35 -3.85
C GLY A 42 -15.30 -31.98 -3.30
N HIS A 43 -14.02 -31.79 -2.97
CA HIS A 43 -13.46 -30.45 -2.85
C HIS A 43 -13.28 -29.88 -4.27
N SER A 44 -14.17 -28.97 -4.68
CA SER A 44 -13.92 -28.10 -5.84
C SER A 44 -12.86 -27.04 -5.47
N PRO A 45 -11.76 -26.91 -6.21
CA PRO A 45 -10.74 -25.90 -5.95
C PRO A 45 -11.00 -24.64 -6.78
N GLU A 46 -11.98 -23.83 -6.40
CA GLU A 46 -12.23 -22.53 -7.04
C GLU A 46 -12.68 -21.49 -6.00
N THR A 47 -11.84 -21.18 -5.01
CA THR A 47 -11.98 -19.92 -4.25
C THR A 47 -10.73 -19.08 -4.47
N THR A 48 -10.82 -18.10 -5.36
CA THR A 48 -9.80 -17.07 -5.55
C THR A 48 -9.95 -15.99 -4.47
N TRP A 49 -8.88 -15.24 -4.19
CA TRP A 49 -8.81 -14.23 -3.13
C TRP A 49 -9.92 -13.16 -3.20
N ALA A 50 -10.46 -12.90 -4.38
CA ALA A 50 -11.58 -12.00 -4.62
C ALA A 50 -12.88 -12.44 -3.92
N ASP A 51 -13.04 -13.73 -3.63
CA ASP A 51 -14.29 -14.32 -3.12
C ASP A 51 -14.43 -14.24 -1.59
N ARG A 52 -13.47 -13.59 -0.91
CA ARG A 52 -13.40 -13.50 0.56
C ARG A 52 -13.60 -12.09 1.12
N VAL A 53 -14.00 -11.12 0.29
CA VAL A 53 -14.19 -9.74 0.73
C VAL A 53 -15.47 -9.61 1.55
N VAL A 54 -15.32 -9.29 2.84
CA VAL A 54 -16.43 -8.82 3.69
C VAL A 54 -16.52 -7.31 3.54
N ASP A 55 -17.67 -6.83 3.05
CA ASP A 55 -17.97 -5.41 2.92
C ASP A 55 -18.09 -4.78 4.32
N LEU A 56 -17.10 -3.98 4.72
CA LEU A 56 -17.07 -3.28 6.00
C LEU A 56 -17.40 -1.81 5.78
N ASP A 57 -18.68 -1.47 5.92
CA ASP A 57 -19.19 -0.11 5.94
C ASP A 57 -18.81 0.53 7.30
N VAL A 58 -17.86 1.45 7.31
CA VAL A 58 -17.39 2.14 8.53
C VAL A 58 -17.74 3.64 8.43
N PRO A 59 -18.48 4.22 9.41
CA PRO A 59 -18.79 5.63 9.39
C PRO A 59 -17.56 6.47 9.75
N ALA A 60 -17.31 7.51 8.95
CA ALA A 60 -16.18 8.43 9.09
C ALA A 60 -16.27 9.25 10.39
N ALA A 61 -15.29 9.09 11.28
CA ALA A 61 -15.03 10.02 12.38
C ALA A 61 -13.86 10.94 12.00
N ALA A 62 -14.08 12.25 12.03
CA ALA A 62 -13.05 13.26 11.81
C ALA A 62 -12.21 13.47 13.10
N PRO A 63 -10.86 13.53 13.03
CA PRO A 63 -10.06 13.86 14.19
C PRO A 63 -9.84 15.38 14.34
N ALA A 64 -9.69 15.79 15.60
CA ALA A 64 -9.48 17.16 16.04
C ALA A 64 -8.08 17.69 15.69
N THR A 65 -8.01 18.95 15.27
CA THR A 65 -6.80 19.71 14.98
C THR A 65 -5.99 19.97 16.26
N SER A 66 -4.75 19.50 16.28
CA SER A 66 -3.74 19.89 17.29
C SER A 66 -2.84 20.97 16.68
N GLU A 67 -2.96 22.20 17.17
CA GLU A 67 -2.13 23.34 16.79
C GLU A 67 -0.79 23.27 17.54
N ASP A 68 0.27 22.75 16.91
CA ASP A 68 1.70 23.07 17.18
C ASP A 68 2.66 22.11 16.43
N GLY A 69 2.45 21.97 15.12
CA GLY A 69 3.35 21.22 14.24
C GLY A 69 3.87 22.13 13.12
N VAL A 70 5.19 22.33 13.06
CA VAL A 70 5.88 23.00 11.96
C VAL A 70 5.39 22.39 10.63
N ALA A 71 4.83 23.22 9.76
CA ALA A 71 4.22 22.80 8.51
C ALA A 71 5.23 22.03 7.64
N LEU A 72 5.01 20.73 7.54
CA LEU A 72 5.66 19.84 6.58
C LEU A 72 5.40 20.37 5.16
N ALA A 73 6.39 20.24 4.27
CA ALA A 73 6.12 20.36 2.84
C ALA A 73 5.00 19.39 2.51
N SER A 74 3.85 19.96 2.15
CA SER A 74 2.59 19.23 2.07
C SER A 74 2.63 18.34 0.84
N ALA A 75 2.08 17.12 0.93
CA ALA A 75 1.80 16.26 -0.24
C ALA A 75 1.09 17.01 -1.39
N TRP A 76 0.48 18.14 -1.06
CA TRP A 76 -0.01 19.20 -1.95
C TRP A 76 1.00 19.64 -3.02
N GLU A 77 2.29 19.83 -2.73
CA GLU A 77 3.30 20.25 -3.72
C GLU A 77 3.48 19.22 -4.85
N PHE A 78 3.29 17.93 -4.54
CA PHE A 78 3.25 16.88 -5.56
C PHE A 78 1.95 16.89 -6.37
N MET A 79 0.84 17.37 -5.80
CA MET A 79 -0.51 17.33 -6.40
C MET A 79 -0.89 18.61 -7.17
N GLN A 80 -0.32 19.77 -6.83
CA GLN A 80 -0.79 21.10 -7.26
C GLN A 80 -0.34 21.58 -8.65
N GLN A 81 0.70 21.00 -9.24
CA GLN A 81 1.23 21.50 -10.51
C GLN A 81 0.20 21.26 -11.66
N PRO A 82 -0.36 22.32 -12.27
CA PRO A 82 -1.35 22.18 -13.34
C PRO A 82 -0.77 21.41 -14.53
N TRP A 83 -1.56 20.48 -15.06
CA TRP A 83 -1.21 19.59 -16.18
C TRP A 83 -1.06 20.30 -17.55
N GLN A 84 -1.26 21.62 -17.65
CA GLN A 84 -1.00 22.29 -18.92
C GLN A 84 0.49 22.55 -19.11
N PRO A 85 1.06 22.17 -20.27
CA PRO A 85 2.45 22.47 -20.59
C PRO A 85 2.60 23.99 -20.64
N GLN A 86 3.19 24.57 -19.60
CA GLN A 86 3.71 25.91 -19.76
C GLN A 86 4.89 25.80 -20.71
N ALA A 87 4.71 26.40 -21.89
CA ALA A 87 5.73 26.57 -22.90
C ALA A 87 6.84 27.47 -22.34
N VAL A 88 7.70 26.91 -21.50
CA VAL A 88 9.00 27.48 -21.18
C VAL A 88 9.97 26.88 -22.19
N ALA A 89 10.59 27.75 -22.99
CA ALA A 89 11.36 27.43 -24.18
C ALA A 89 12.74 26.78 -23.90
N ASN A 90 12.78 25.80 -23.01
CA ASN A 90 13.89 24.85 -22.84
C ASN A 90 13.28 23.47 -22.57
N ILE A 91 13.54 22.50 -23.44
CA ILE A 91 13.07 21.13 -23.26
C ILE A 91 13.76 20.56 -22.02
N ASP A 92 13.02 20.47 -20.93
CA ASP A 92 13.46 19.83 -19.69
C ASP A 92 13.79 18.34 -19.99
N PRO A 93 14.99 17.84 -19.67
CA PRO A 93 15.35 16.44 -19.87
C PRO A 93 14.36 15.47 -19.21
N ALA A 94 13.78 15.79 -18.05
CA ALA A 94 12.76 14.92 -17.45
C ALA A 94 11.46 14.90 -18.26
N GLN A 95 11.11 16.02 -18.90
CA GLN A 95 9.93 16.11 -19.77
C GLN A 95 10.14 15.36 -21.09
N ALA A 96 11.36 15.39 -21.65
CA ALA A 96 11.73 14.55 -22.78
C ALA A 96 11.69 13.05 -22.44
N LEU A 97 12.21 12.68 -21.27
CA LEU A 97 12.15 11.29 -20.78
C LEU A 97 10.72 10.82 -20.57
N LEU A 98 9.88 11.65 -19.95
CA LEU A 98 8.46 11.35 -19.78
C LEU A 98 7.74 11.22 -21.12
N ALA A 99 8.04 12.07 -22.10
CA ALA A 99 7.43 11.96 -23.43
C ALA A 99 7.84 10.66 -24.14
N ALA A 100 9.11 10.26 -24.04
CA ALA A 100 9.60 8.99 -24.55
C ALA A 100 8.94 7.80 -23.83
N ALA A 101 8.86 7.86 -22.49
CA ALA A 101 8.20 6.84 -21.66
C ALA A 101 6.69 6.75 -21.91
N SER A 102 6.02 7.88 -22.17
CA SER A 102 4.57 7.93 -22.42
C SER A 102 4.19 7.46 -23.83
N ALA A 103 5.13 7.52 -24.79
CA ALA A 103 4.96 6.93 -26.11
C ALA A 103 5.07 5.39 -26.10
N SER A 104 5.69 4.82 -25.07
CA SER A 104 5.88 3.39 -24.87
C SER A 104 4.99 2.89 -23.73
N THR A 105 3.68 2.76 -23.98
CA THR A 105 2.74 2.17 -23.02
C THR A 105 2.77 0.64 -22.97
N ASP A 106 3.43 0.00 -23.93
CA ASP A 106 3.68 -1.45 -23.96
C ASP A 106 5.14 -1.74 -23.59
N THR A 107 5.39 -2.86 -22.89
CA THR A 107 6.76 -3.37 -22.69
C THR A 107 7.38 -3.69 -24.05
N PRO A 108 8.34 -2.89 -24.57
CA PRO A 108 8.81 -3.04 -25.94
C PRO A 108 9.60 -4.34 -26.10
N VAL A 109 9.48 -4.97 -27.27
CA VAL A 109 10.29 -6.15 -27.65
C VAL A 109 11.77 -5.78 -27.79
N ASP A 110 12.06 -4.52 -28.12
CA ASP A 110 13.41 -3.99 -28.36
C ASP A 110 14.11 -3.43 -27.10
N GLY A 111 13.54 -3.67 -25.91
CA GLY A 111 14.09 -3.21 -24.63
C GLY A 111 13.53 -1.86 -24.15
N PRO A 112 14.03 -1.34 -23.01
CA PRO A 112 13.48 -0.15 -22.38
C PRO A 112 13.69 1.12 -23.22
N ALA A 113 12.65 1.96 -23.29
CA ALA A 113 12.67 3.20 -24.07
C ALA A 113 13.66 4.26 -23.54
N VAL A 114 14.03 4.15 -22.26
CA VAL A 114 14.96 5.05 -21.57
C VAL A 114 16.09 4.24 -20.95
N THR A 115 17.35 4.65 -21.13
CA THR A 115 18.51 3.98 -20.51
C THR A 115 18.71 4.42 -19.06
N ALA A 116 19.32 3.56 -18.23
CA ALA A 116 19.62 3.92 -16.84
C ALA A 116 20.54 5.14 -16.71
N GLU A 117 21.48 5.30 -17.64
CA GLU A 117 22.40 6.45 -17.68
C GLU A 117 21.63 7.76 -17.95
N GLN A 118 20.63 7.74 -18.82
CA GLN A 118 19.75 8.89 -19.06
C GLN A 118 18.93 9.24 -17.82
N VAL A 119 18.42 8.22 -17.10
CA VAL A 119 17.69 8.41 -15.83
C VAL A 119 18.59 9.04 -14.78
N LEU A 120 19.80 8.50 -14.57
CA LEU A 120 20.77 9.04 -13.61
C LEU A 120 21.15 10.49 -13.94
N SER A 121 21.42 10.78 -15.22
CA SER A 121 21.71 12.15 -15.66
C SER A 121 20.52 13.10 -15.44
N ALA A 122 19.28 12.64 -15.60
CA ALA A 122 18.10 13.46 -15.35
C ALA A 122 17.85 13.69 -13.85
N LEU A 123 18.13 12.69 -13.00
CA LEU A 123 18.10 12.84 -11.54
C LEU A 123 19.11 13.91 -11.07
N ASP A 124 20.29 13.99 -11.68
CA ASP A 124 21.31 14.99 -11.32
C ASP A 124 20.82 16.42 -11.52
N THR A 125 20.06 16.63 -12.58
CA THR A 125 19.45 17.91 -12.96
C THR A 125 18.13 18.20 -12.25
N ALA A 126 17.58 17.25 -11.50
CA ALA A 126 16.30 17.43 -10.83
C ALA A 126 16.39 18.50 -9.72
N ASP A 127 15.48 19.47 -9.81
CA ASP A 127 15.39 20.65 -8.94
C ASP A 127 14.22 20.58 -7.94
N SER A 128 13.37 19.56 -8.08
CA SER A 128 12.18 19.38 -7.27
C SER A 128 11.90 17.89 -7.07
N GLN A 129 11.25 17.57 -5.94
CA GLN A 129 10.90 16.18 -5.67
C GLN A 129 9.88 15.64 -6.67
N GLY A 130 8.99 16.51 -7.18
CA GLY A 130 8.08 16.16 -8.26
C GLY A 130 8.82 15.73 -9.53
N MET A 131 9.96 16.36 -9.85
CA MET A 131 10.81 15.97 -10.98
C MET A 131 11.53 14.65 -10.74
N VAL A 132 12.03 14.39 -9.53
CA VAL A 132 12.58 13.08 -9.14
C VAL A 132 11.52 11.98 -9.35
N GLY A 133 10.30 12.21 -8.88
CA GLY A 133 9.22 11.24 -9.07
C GLY A 133 8.89 10.99 -10.56
N LYS A 134 8.84 12.04 -11.37
CA LYS A 134 8.64 11.93 -12.83
C LYS A 134 9.72 11.07 -13.49
N VAL A 135 10.99 11.31 -13.15
CA VAL A 135 12.13 10.55 -13.70
C VAL A 135 12.07 9.09 -13.28
N LEU A 136 11.69 8.79 -12.04
CA LEU A 136 11.49 7.43 -11.55
C LEU A 136 10.36 6.69 -12.28
N LEU A 137 9.25 7.37 -12.58
CA LEU A 137 8.18 6.76 -13.39
C LEU A 137 8.59 6.56 -14.85
N ALA A 138 9.40 7.47 -15.41
CA ALA A 138 9.94 7.31 -16.76
C ALA A 138 10.89 6.11 -16.87
N TYR A 139 11.69 5.85 -15.83
CA TYR A 139 12.54 4.66 -15.75
C TYR A 139 11.74 3.35 -15.89
N SER A 140 10.50 3.33 -15.38
CA SER A 140 9.63 2.16 -15.44
C SER A 140 9.23 1.73 -16.85
N ALA A 141 9.28 2.65 -17.81
CA ALA A 141 8.87 2.39 -19.18
C ALA A 141 9.71 1.29 -19.85
N GLY A 142 9.03 0.19 -20.18
CA GLY A 142 9.65 -0.98 -20.78
C GLY A 142 10.45 -1.88 -19.85
N ARG A 143 10.38 -1.64 -18.53
CA ARG A 143 11.01 -2.50 -17.50
C ARG A 143 10.00 -3.20 -16.62
N PHE A 144 8.96 -2.48 -16.23
CA PHE A 144 7.91 -2.97 -15.33
C PHE A 144 6.56 -2.93 -16.03
N ARG A 145 5.60 -3.72 -15.55
CA ARG A 145 4.23 -3.67 -16.05
C ARG A 145 3.53 -2.38 -15.60
N ARG A 146 3.79 -2.01 -14.35
CA ARG A 146 3.28 -0.79 -13.72
C ARG A 146 4.28 -0.26 -12.70
N ALA A 147 4.19 1.02 -12.41
CA ALA A 147 4.91 1.63 -11.30
C ALA A 147 4.08 2.72 -10.64
N PHE A 148 4.35 2.94 -9.35
CA PHE A 148 3.58 3.81 -8.48
C PHE A 148 4.54 4.59 -7.58
N LEU A 149 4.20 5.85 -7.36
CA LEU A 149 4.80 6.68 -6.33
C LEU A 149 3.75 6.95 -5.27
N LEU A 150 4.01 6.45 -4.07
CA LEU A 150 3.16 6.67 -2.92
C LEU A 150 3.78 7.74 -2.03
N GLY A 151 3.06 8.82 -1.77
CA GLY A 151 3.49 9.85 -0.82
C GLY A 151 2.98 9.52 0.58
N ASP A 152 3.78 9.82 1.60
CA ASP A 152 3.30 9.83 2.99
C ASP A 152 2.49 11.13 3.25
N SER A 153 1.29 10.97 3.81
CA SER A 153 0.51 12.06 4.36
C SER A 153 -0.20 11.61 5.64
N PHE A 154 0.27 12.16 6.77
CA PHE A 154 -0.26 11.91 8.11
C PHE A 154 -0.16 10.43 8.53
N GLY A 155 0.98 9.78 8.27
CA GLY A 155 1.19 8.37 8.61
C GLY A 155 0.50 7.41 7.64
N LEU A 156 -0.07 7.92 6.55
CA LEU A 156 -0.75 7.13 5.54
C LEU A 156 -0.05 7.29 4.19
N ALA A 157 0.44 6.19 3.62
CA ALA A 157 0.92 6.16 2.25
C ALA A 157 -0.25 6.08 1.26
N ARG A 158 -0.24 6.97 0.27
CA ARG A 158 -1.25 7.03 -0.80
C ARG A 158 -0.61 7.17 -2.16
N VAL A 159 -1.20 6.53 -3.18
CA VAL A 159 -0.73 6.66 -4.56
C VAL A 159 -0.93 8.11 -5.03
N GLY A 160 0.18 8.81 -5.23
CA GLY A 160 0.18 10.18 -5.76
C GLY A 160 0.33 10.19 -7.28
N ARG A 161 1.17 9.31 -7.82
CA ARG A 161 1.41 9.18 -9.27
C ARG A 161 1.62 7.72 -9.64
N ALA A 162 1.28 7.38 -10.88
CA ALA A 162 1.43 6.03 -11.38
C ALA A 162 1.70 6.03 -12.89
N TRP A 163 2.26 4.94 -13.38
CA TRP A 163 2.54 4.69 -14.79
C TRP A 163 2.22 3.22 -15.11
N GLY A 164 1.71 2.99 -16.32
CA GLY A 164 1.42 1.66 -16.87
C GLY A 164 -0.08 1.36 -16.97
N PRO A 165 -0.47 0.30 -17.72
CA PRO A 165 -1.86 -0.07 -17.93
C PRO A 165 -2.59 -0.47 -16.64
N GLY A 166 -3.77 0.08 -16.37
CA GLY A 166 -4.56 -0.23 -15.18
C GLY A 166 -4.10 0.47 -13.90
N SER A 167 -3.22 1.47 -14.02
CA SER A 167 -2.84 2.35 -12.91
C SER A 167 -3.93 3.37 -12.53
N ASP A 168 -4.95 3.53 -13.37
CA ASP A 168 -6.13 4.41 -13.20
C ASP A 168 -7.33 3.72 -12.52
N ARG A 169 -7.16 2.45 -12.13
CA ARG A 169 -8.20 1.67 -11.48
C ARG A 169 -8.67 2.31 -10.15
N PRO A 170 -9.97 2.23 -9.81
CA PRO A 170 -10.49 2.76 -8.56
C PRO A 170 -9.76 2.20 -7.33
N GLU A 171 -9.41 0.91 -7.35
CA GLU A 171 -8.68 0.23 -6.27
C GLU A 171 -7.32 0.89 -5.99
N VAL A 172 -6.60 1.33 -7.02
CA VAL A 172 -5.31 2.03 -6.88
C VAL A 172 -5.51 3.39 -6.20
N SER A 173 -6.52 4.14 -6.63
CA SER A 173 -6.83 5.46 -6.07
C SER A 173 -7.38 5.40 -4.64
N ALA A 174 -8.07 4.31 -4.30
CA ALA A 174 -8.63 4.07 -2.99
C ALA A 174 -7.61 3.50 -1.98
N LEU A 175 -6.46 3.01 -2.47
CA LEU A 175 -5.41 2.42 -1.64
C LEU A 175 -4.88 3.44 -0.63
N LYS A 176 -5.00 3.08 0.65
CA LYS A 176 -4.44 3.79 1.80
C LYS A 176 -3.73 2.76 2.65
N VAL A 177 -2.45 2.98 2.91
CA VAL A 177 -1.66 2.08 3.73
C VAL A 177 -1.23 2.83 4.97
N ASP A 178 -1.55 2.26 6.12
CA ASP A 178 -1.15 2.79 7.42
C ASP A 178 0.30 2.39 7.70
N LEU A 179 1.16 3.40 7.81
CA LEU A 179 2.60 3.23 8.04
C LEU A 179 2.92 2.88 9.49
N ASP A 180 1.99 3.05 10.42
CA ASP A 180 2.16 2.65 11.82
C ASP A 180 1.85 1.16 12.04
N THR A 181 1.17 0.51 11.10
CA THR A 181 0.92 -0.95 11.13
C THR A 181 1.91 -1.71 10.25
N PRO A 182 2.27 -2.96 10.58
CA PRO A 182 3.20 -3.75 9.76
C PRO A 182 2.73 -3.92 8.31
N SER A 183 3.64 -3.66 7.37
CA SER A 183 3.46 -3.85 5.93
C SER A 183 4.80 -4.06 5.22
N LEU A 184 4.74 -4.32 3.91
CA LEU A 184 5.88 -4.35 3.02
C LEU A 184 6.61 -2.99 2.98
N PHE A 185 5.95 -1.88 3.29
CA PHE A 185 6.61 -0.57 3.39
C PHE A 185 7.50 -0.50 4.62
N ASN A 186 7.01 -0.94 5.78
CA ASN A 186 7.83 -1.02 7.00
C ASN A 186 9.02 -1.97 6.82
N SER A 187 8.81 -3.06 6.09
CA SER A 187 9.87 -4.01 5.76
C SER A 187 10.91 -3.38 4.83
N ALA A 188 10.48 -2.64 3.80
CA ALA A 188 11.37 -1.94 2.88
C ALA A 188 12.15 -0.79 3.54
N LEU A 189 11.59 -0.16 4.59
CA LEU A 189 12.29 0.88 5.36
C LEU A 189 13.49 0.34 6.14
N ASN A 190 13.40 -0.89 6.63
CA ASN A 190 14.41 -1.50 7.51
C ASN A 190 15.25 -2.57 6.80
N GLY A 191 14.91 -2.87 5.54
CA GLY A 191 15.48 -3.95 4.76
C GLY A 191 16.45 -3.48 3.67
N PRO A 192 16.85 -4.39 2.77
CA PRO A 192 17.62 -4.02 1.58
C PRO A 192 16.79 -3.09 0.68
N SER A 193 17.46 -2.14 0.02
CA SER A 193 16.83 -1.22 -0.92
C SER A 193 17.47 -1.39 -2.30
N PRO A 194 16.72 -1.75 -3.35
CA PRO A 194 15.29 -2.13 -3.36
C PRO A 194 15.00 -3.48 -2.69
N SER A 195 13.86 -3.57 -2.02
CA SER A 195 13.28 -4.81 -1.50
C SER A 195 12.38 -5.47 -2.53
N VAL A 196 12.32 -6.80 -2.54
CA VAL A 196 11.45 -7.59 -3.43
C VAL A 196 10.43 -8.35 -2.59
N PHE A 197 9.15 -8.19 -2.93
CA PHE A 197 8.03 -8.87 -2.29
C PHE A 197 7.26 -9.68 -3.33
N SER A 198 7.17 -10.99 -3.14
CA SER A 198 6.51 -11.91 -4.08
C SER A 198 5.15 -12.41 -3.58
N ALA A 199 4.85 -12.19 -2.32
CA ALA A 199 3.61 -12.60 -1.68
C ALA A 199 3.32 -11.71 -0.45
N PRO A 200 2.04 -11.46 -0.12
CA PRO A 200 1.65 -10.79 1.11
C PRO A 200 2.24 -11.47 2.35
N GLN A 201 2.85 -10.70 3.26
CA GLN A 201 3.35 -11.21 4.54
C GLN A 201 2.55 -10.66 5.73
N ALA A 202 1.78 -9.59 5.51
CA ALA A 202 0.88 -8.97 6.48
C ALA A 202 -0.51 -8.69 5.86
N PRO A 203 -1.57 -8.49 6.68
CA PRO A 203 -2.91 -8.17 6.18
C PRO A 203 -2.96 -6.93 5.27
N GLN A 204 -2.16 -5.90 5.55
CA GLN A 204 -2.09 -4.73 4.69
C GLN A 204 -1.47 -5.05 3.32
N ASP A 205 -0.55 -6.02 3.25
CA ASP A 205 0.07 -6.41 1.99
C ASP A 205 -0.97 -7.04 1.06
N GLU A 206 -1.98 -7.74 1.59
CA GLU A 206 -3.06 -8.30 0.76
C GLU A 206 -3.81 -7.19 0.01
N ALA A 207 -4.12 -6.08 0.69
CA ALA A 207 -4.73 -4.91 0.07
C ALA A 207 -3.80 -4.25 -0.96
N ILE A 208 -2.50 -4.16 -0.67
CA ILE A 208 -1.50 -3.60 -1.59
C ILE A 208 -1.39 -4.45 -2.86
N PHE A 209 -1.21 -5.76 -2.73
CA PHE A 209 -1.11 -6.67 -3.86
C PHE A 209 -2.40 -6.68 -4.69
N SER A 210 -3.57 -6.72 -4.05
CA SER A 210 -4.87 -6.66 -4.74
C SER A 210 -5.03 -5.37 -5.56
N ALA A 211 -4.71 -4.22 -4.96
CA ALA A 211 -4.84 -2.93 -5.62
C ALA A 211 -3.80 -2.72 -6.74
N LEU A 212 -2.53 -3.06 -6.51
CA LEU A 212 -1.43 -2.71 -7.41
C LEU A 212 -1.14 -3.78 -8.47
N CYS A 213 -1.38 -5.05 -8.17
CA CYS A 213 -1.03 -6.16 -9.07
C CYS A 213 -2.27 -6.77 -9.75
N GLY A 214 -3.45 -6.71 -9.14
CA GLY A 214 -4.63 -7.44 -9.60
C GLY A 214 -4.55 -8.93 -9.23
N GLU A 215 -4.92 -9.81 -10.17
CA GLU A 215 -5.04 -11.26 -9.92
C GLU A 215 -3.94 -12.07 -10.64
N SER A 216 -2.80 -12.33 -9.98
CA SER A 216 -1.85 -13.43 -10.29
C SER A 216 -0.63 -13.40 -9.34
N GLU A 217 0.38 -14.25 -9.56
CA GLU A 217 1.68 -14.16 -8.88
C GLU A 217 2.46 -12.97 -9.44
N HIS A 218 2.86 -12.02 -8.59
CA HIS A 218 3.61 -10.84 -9.02
C HIS A 218 4.74 -10.54 -8.05
N HIS A 219 5.82 -9.99 -8.58
CA HIS A 219 6.89 -9.40 -7.78
C HIS A 219 6.73 -7.88 -7.72
N LEU A 220 6.60 -7.36 -6.51
CA LEU A 220 6.68 -5.94 -6.20
C LEU A 220 8.11 -5.59 -5.78
N LEU A 221 8.72 -4.65 -6.50
CA LEU A 221 9.98 -4.03 -6.12
C LEU A 221 9.69 -2.71 -5.44
N VAL A 222 10.22 -2.53 -4.23
CA VAL A 222 9.89 -1.37 -3.39
C VAL A 222 11.16 -0.77 -2.85
N PHE A 223 11.28 0.56 -2.95
CA PHE A 223 12.27 1.29 -2.18
C PHE A 223 11.70 2.59 -1.61
N PRO A 224 12.06 2.95 -0.37
CA PRO A 224 11.70 4.22 0.22
C PRO A 224 12.55 5.37 -0.32
N LEU A 225 11.91 6.52 -0.50
CA LEU A 225 12.55 7.81 -0.70
C LEU A 225 12.59 8.52 0.66
N HIS A 226 13.79 8.88 1.10
CA HIS A 226 13.98 9.53 2.40
C HIS A 226 14.30 11.01 2.27
N SER A 227 13.88 11.78 3.27
CA SER A 227 14.36 13.13 3.56
C SER A 227 14.69 13.22 5.04
N ARG A 228 15.92 13.63 5.38
CA ARG A 228 16.42 13.73 6.78
C ARG A 228 16.23 12.44 7.61
N GLY A 229 16.32 11.28 6.96
CA GLY A 229 16.12 9.98 7.61
C GLY A 229 14.66 9.62 7.90
N GLN A 230 13.70 10.42 7.44
CA GLN A 230 12.28 10.10 7.44
C GLN A 230 11.82 9.71 6.04
N PRO A 231 10.99 8.67 5.88
CA PRO A 231 10.42 8.35 4.58
C PRO A 231 9.42 9.42 4.16
N VAL A 232 9.57 9.94 2.94
CA VAL A 232 8.66 10.94 2.37
C VAL A 232 7.80 10.35 1.25
N ALA A 233 8.28 9.28 0.62
CA ALA A 233 7.55 8.56 -0.40
C ALA A 233 8.10 7.14 -0.57
N PHE A 234 7.36 6.30 -1.29
CA PHE A 234 7.77 4.97 -1.71
C PHE A 234 7.63 4.86 -3.22
N PHE A 235 8.66 4.34 -3.88
CA PHE A 235 8.54 3.86 -5.24
C PHE A 235 8.19 2.37 -5.20
N VAL A 236 7.16 1.99 -5.96
CA VAL A 236 6.70 0.61 -6.08
C VAL A 236 6.61 0.26 -7.56
N ALA A 237 7.27 -0.80 -7.99
CA ALA A 237 7.18 -1.31 -9.35
C ALA A 237 6.66 -2.75 -9.36
N GLU A 238 5.69 -3.02 -10.22
CA GLU A 238 5.22 -4.38 -10.49
C GLU A 238 5.98 -4.95 -11.69
N HIS A 239 6.81 -5.95 -11.42
CA HIS A 239 7.54 -6.68 -12.46
C HIS A 239 6.68 -7.72 -13.18
N GLY A 240 5.71 -8.30 -12.46
CA GLY A 240 4.92 -9.43 -12.94
C GLY A 240 5.43 -10.78 -12.42
N PRO A 241 5.03 -11.91 -13.04
CA PRO A 241 5.33 -13.26 -12.56
C PRO A 241 6.73 -13.77 -12.92
N ALA A 242 7.43 -13.09 -13.82
CA ALA A 242 8.76 -13.51 -14.24
C ALA A 242 9.77 -13.31 -13.10
N PRO A 243 10.79 -14.18 -12.95
CA PRO A 243 11.83 -13.97 -11.96
C PRO A 243 12.50 -12.59 -12.11
N VAL A 244 12.83 -11.98 -10.97
CA VAL A 244 13.56 -10.71 -10.92
C VAL A 244 15.05 -10.99 -11.19
N ASP A 245 15.59 -10.39 -12.26
CA ASP A 245 17.01 -10.50 -12.59
C ASP A 245 17.88 -9.67 -11.64
N VAL A 246 19.05 -10.21 -11.27
CA VAL A 246 20.01 -9.56 -10.37
C VAL A 246 20.54 -8.27 -10.98
N ALA A 247 20.84 -8.26 -12.28
CA ALA A 247 21.33 -7.06 -12.96
C ALA A 247 20.29 -5.92 -12.94
N MET A 248 19.00 -6.25 -13.05
CA MET A 248 17.91 -5.28 -12.90
C MET A 248 17.82 -4.74 -11.47
N LEU A 249 18.00 -5.60 -10.47
CA LEU A 249 17.99 -5.19 -9.07
C LEU A 249 19.16 -4.26 -8.73
N GLU A 250 20.36 -4.55 -9.26
CA GLU A 250 21.55 -3.71 -9.13
C GLU A 250 21.38 -2.36 -9.86
N GLU A 251 20.79 -2.34 -11.06
CA GLU A 251 20.44 -1.12 -11.77
C GLU A 251 19.43 -0.27 -10.97
N LEU A 252 18.37 -0.90 -10.46
CA LEU A 252 17.37 -0.23 -9.63
C LEU A 252 17.99 0.30 -8.32
N GLY A 253 18.91 -0.45 -7.70
CA GLY A 253 19.66 0.00 -6.53
C GLY A 253 20.43 1.29 -6.77
N ARG A 254 21.19 1.36 -7.88
CA ARG A 254 21.91 2.58 -8.26
C ARG A 254 20.99 3.78 -8.48
N ILE A 255 19.83 3.57 -9.09
CA ILE A 255 18.82 4.62 -9.32
C ILE A 255 18.15 5.04 -8.00
N ALA A 256 17.82 4.09 -7.13
CA ALA A 256 17.23 4.34 -5.83
C ALA A 256 18.16 5.18 -4.95
N ASP A 257 19.44 4.77 -4.82
CA ASP A 257 20.45 5.50 -4.07
C ASP A 257 20.57 6.95 -4.55
N ARG A 258 20.64 7.13 -5.87
CA ARG A 258 20.74 8.47 -6.45
C ARG A 258 19.48 9.30 -6.20
N ALA A 259 18.30 8.73 -6.36
CA ALA A 259 17.04 9.43 -6.10
C ALA A 259 16.92 9.87 -4.63
N VAL A 260 17.32 9.02 -3.67
CA VAL A 260 17.35 9.33 -2.24
C VAL A 260 18.33 10.47 -1.95
N GLU A 261 19.52 10.45 -2.55
CA GLU A 261 20.52 11.52 -2.40
C GLU A 261 19.98 12.87 -2.87
N ILE A 262 19.34 12.90 -4.05
CA ILE A 262 18.77 14.12 -4.63
C ILE A 262 17.58 14.61 -3.79
N CYS A 263 16.66 13.73 -3.38
CA CYS A 263 15.57 14.09 -2.48
C CYS A 263 16.06 14.70 -1.16
N THR A 264 17.16 14.19 -0.60
CA THR A 264 17.80 14.72 0.60
C THR A 264 18.42 16.10 0.36
N ARG A 265 19.02 16.32 -0.82
CA ARG A 265 19.60 17.61 -1.23
C ARG A 265 18.54 18.70 -1.39
N LEU A 266 17.45 18.39 -2.10
CA LEU A 266 16.40 19.37 -2.42
C LEU A 266 15.70 19.92 -1.17
N HIS A 267 15.54 19.09 -0.14
CA HIS A 267 14.99 19.50 1.16
C HIS A 267 15.90 20.40 2.02
N ARG A 268 17.14 20.67 1.60
CA ARG A 268 18.02 21.64 2.30
C ARG A 268 17.76 23.09 1.92
N PHE A 269 17.01 23.35 0.85
CA PHE A 269 16.77 24.70 0.33
C PHE A 269 15.28 24.99 0.20
N PRO A 270 14.61 25.45 1.28
CA PRO A 270 13.30 26.09 1.17
C PRO A 270 13.40 27.51 0.57
#